data_AF-A0A838RS57-F1
#
_entry.id   AF-A0A838RS57-F1
#
_cell.length_a   1.000
_cell.length_b   1.000
_cell.length_c   1.000
_cell.angle_alpha   90.00
_cell.angle_beta   90.00
_cell.angle_gamma   90.00
#
_symmetry.space_group_name_H-M   'P 1'
#
loop_
_entity.id
_entity.type
_entity.pdbx_description
1 polymer ?
#
loop_
_entity_poly.entity_id
_entity_poly.type
_entity_poly.pdbx_seq_one_letter_code
_entity_poly.pdbx_strand_id
1 'polypeptide(L)'
;DMYGKVMSIPDSSLINYFELTTFTPLDEVEKIKKELELGKVNPKDYKMQLAKQIVTIYHGKEKAEFAEQNFNATFSNGGIPEDIETVDVEKGLFLSDIFIGNEIVSSKTEWKRLVGEGAVQNMDTEEKVTDPFTKAEEDASYKVGKRRFIRIHIK
;
A
#
# COMPACT_ATOMS: atom_id res chain seq x y z
N ASP A 1 -17.00 -1.55 6.79
CA ASP A 1 -17.02 -0.20 7.37
C ASP A 1 -16.21 -0.11 8.68
N MET A 2 -16.59 -0.81 9.75
CA MET A 2 -15.90 -0.75 11.07
C MET A 2 -14.38 -0.99 10.99
N TYR A 3 -13.94 -2.04 10.27
CA TYR A 3 -12.52 -2.34 10.09
C TYR A 3 -11.75 -1.16 9.47
N GLY A 4 -12.25 -0.61 8.36
CA GLY A 4 -11.63 0.53 7.67
C GLY A 4 -11.61 1.82 8.51
N LYS A 5 -12.63 2.03 9.35
CA LYS A 5 -12.68 3.16 10.29
C LYS A 5 -11.57 3.06 11.35
N VAL A 6 -11.36 1.88 11.92
CA VAL A 6 -10.24 1.63 12.85
C VAL A 6 -8.89 1.84 12.15
N MET A 7 -8.76 1.36 10.91
CA MET A 7 -7.54 1.57 10.13
C MET A 7 -7.22 3.05 9.84
N SER A 8 -8.23 3.92 9.91
CA SER A 8 -8.12 5.36 9.63
C SER A 8 -7.85 6.22 10.86
N ILE A 9 -7.77 5.64 12.06
CA ILE A 9 -7.48 6.42 13.28
C ILE A 9 -6.03 6.94 13.25
N PRO A 10 -5.72 8.08 13.89
CA PRO A 10 -4.34 8.54 14.04
C PRO A 10 -3.51 7.55 14.88
N ASP A 11 -2.23 7.36 14.54
CA ASP A 11 -1.32 6.47 15.30
C ASP A 11 -1.20 6.88 16.77
N SER A 12 -1.28 8.19 17.05
CA SER A 12 -1.27 8.74 18.40
C SER A 12 -2.44 8.29 19.27
N SER A 13 -3.53 7.80 18.67
CA SER A 13 -4.71 7.30 19.38
C SER A 13 -4.70 5.78 19.57
N LEU A 14 -3.75 5.07 18.97
CA LEU A 14 -3.76 3.61 18.88
C LEU A 14 -3.76 2.95 20.26
N ILE A 15 -2.92 3.44 21.18
CA ILE A 15 -2.83 2.93 22.55
C ILE A 15 -4.16 3.11 23.30
N ASN A 16 -4.74 4.32 23.25
CA ASN A 16 -6.02 4.58 23.89
C ASN A 16 -7.14 3.67 23.36
N TYR A 17 -7.11 3.34 22.07
CA TYR A 17 -8.09 2.41 21.51
C TYR A 17 -7.87 0.98 22.03
N PHE A 18 -6.63 0.49 22.11
CA PHE A 18 -6.36 -0.80 22.72
C PHE A 18 -6.88 -0.87 24.16
N GLU A 19 -6.61 0.15 24.98
CA GLU A 19 -7.04 0.20 26.38
C GLU A 19 -8.56 0.27 26.55
N LEU A 20 -9.23 1.07 25.72
CA LEU A 20 -10.65 1.41 25.94
C LEU A 20 -11.63 0.55 25.15
N THR A 21 -11.18 -0.14 24.09
CA THR A 21 -12.08 -0.81 23.14
C THR A 21 -11.79 -2.30 22.96
N THR A 22 -10.79 -2.85 23.65
CA THR A 22 -10.43 -4.26 23.55
C THR A 22 -10.31 -4.92 24.93
N PHE A 23 -10.18 -6.24 24.93
CA PHE A 23 -9.86 -7.04 26.12
C PHE A 23 -8.36 -7.34 26.23
N THR A 24 -7.52 -6.57 25.54
CA THR A 24 -6.06 -6.74 25.56
C THR A 24 -5.53 -6.43 26.97
N PRO A 25 -4.76 -7.35 27.60
CA PRO A 25 -4.14 -7.10 28.89
C PRO A 25 -3.25 -5.84 28.88
N LEU A 26 -3.26 -5.06 29.96
CA LEU A 26 -2.51 -3.80 30.05
C LEU A 26 -0.99 -4.00 29.89
N ASP A 27 -0.44 -5.14 30.31
CA ASP A 27 0.97 -5.45 30.11
C ASP A 27 1.32 -5.69 28.63
N GLU A 28 0.36 -6.18 27.83
CA GLU A 28 0.51 -6.29 26.38
C GLU A 28 0.39 -4.93 25.71
N VAL A 29 -0.56 -4.09 26.13
CA VAL A 29 -0.67 -2.70 25.63
C VAL A 29 0.61 -1.90 25.89
N GLU A 30 1.22 -2.06 27.07
CA GLU A 30 2.50 -1.43 27.40
C GLU A 30 3.66 -1.94 26.51
N LYS A 31 3.63 -3.20 26.06
CA LYS A 31 4.60 -3.71 25.07
C LYS A 31 4.37 -3.05 23.71
N ILE A 32 3.12 -3.01 23.23
CA ILE A 32 2.74 -2.37 21.96
C ILE A 32 3.23 -0.91 21.94
N LYS A 33 2.98 -0.17 23.02
CA LYS A 33 3.44 1.21 23.18
C LYS A 33 4.95 1.36 23.05
N LYS A 34 5.73 0.53 23.76
CA LYS A 34 7.19 0.56 23.68
C LYS A 34 7.70 0.23 22.29
N GLU A 35 7.10 -0.75 21.61
CA GLU A 35 7.53 -1.13 20.27
C GLU A 35 7.26 -0.03 19.23
N LEU A 36 6.13 0.67 19.36
CA LEU A 36 5.80 1.85 18.55
C LEU A 36 6.75 3.03 18.82
N GLU A 37 7.04 3.32 20.09
CA GLU A 37 7.99 4.39 20.47
C GLU A 37 9.41 4.12 19.96
N LEU A 38 9.82 2.85 19.93
CA LEU A 38 11.12 2.43 19.41
C LEU A 38 11.16 2.35 17.87
N GLY A 39 10.03 2.54 17.18
CA GLY A 39 9.95 2.45 15.72
C GLY A 39 10.30 1.08 15.16
N LYS A 40 10.22 0.01 15.98
CA LYS A 40 10.59 -1.36 15.58
C LYS A 40 9.55 -2.03 14.69
N VAL A 41 8.35 -1.45 14.63
CA VAL A 41 7.15 -2.03 14.02
C VAL A 41 6.32 -0.92 13.39
N ASN A 42 5.63 -1.27 12.30
CA ASN A 42 4.79 -0.33 11.58
C ASN A 42 3.46 -0.15 12.36
N PRO A 43 3.04 1.08 12.67
CA PRO A 43 1.73 1.34 13.30
C PRO A 43 0.54 0.71 12.56
N LYS A 44 0.67 0.50 11.25
CA LYS A 44 -0.33 -0.21 10.43
C LYS A 44 -0.61 -1.61 10.95
N ASP A 45 0.40 -2.36 11.37
CA ASP A 45 0.25 -3.76 11.78
C ASP A 45 -0.61 -3.85 13.05
N TYR A 46 -0.33 -2.97 14.01
CA TYR A 46 -1.12 -2.86 15.22
C TYR A 46 -2.53 -2.30 14.99
N LYS A 47 -2.72 -1.43 14.00
CA LYS A 47 -4.07 -1.03 13.58
C LYS A 47 -4.87 -2.19 12.99
N MET A 48 -4.24 -3.07 12.21
CA MET A 48 -4.90 -4.26 11.67
C MET A 48 -5.29 -5.21 12.80
N GLN A 49 -4.40 -5.45 13.75
CA GLN A 49 -4.69 -6.22 14.96
C GLN A 49 -5.87 -5.62 15.74
N LEU A 50 -5.84 -4.32 16.01
CA LEU A 50 -6.91 -3.60 16.70
C LEU A 50 -8.25 -3.72 15.94
N ALA A 51 -8.24 -3.48 14.64
CA ALA A 51 -9.43 -3.55 13.79
C ALA A 51 -10.05 -4.95 13.82
N LYS A 52 -9.22 -6.00 13.73
CA LYS A 52 -9.66 -7.39 13.81
C LYS A 52 -10.26 -7.70 15.18
N GLN A 53 -9.63 -7.25 16.28
CA GLN A 53 -10.17 -7.48 17.62
C GLN A 53 -11.54 -6.79 17.81
N ILE A 54 -11.64 -5.50 17.46
CA ILE A 54 -12.89 -4.75 17.59
C ILE A 54 -14.01 -5.42 16.78
N VAL A 55 -13.75 -5.78 15.51
CA VAL A 55 -14.76 -6.48 14.70
C VAL A 55 -15.10 -7.85 15.30
N THR A 56 -14.14 -8.57 15.86
CA THR A 56 -14.39 -9.86 16.53
C THR A 56 -15.33 -9.70 17.72
N ILE A 57 -15.14 -8.66 18.54
CA ILE A 57 -15.98 -8.37 19.72
C ILE A 57 -17.45 -8.15 19.32
N TYR A 58 -17.70 -7.38 18.26
CA TYR A 58 -19.06 -7.00 17.87
C TYR A 58 -19.73 -7.94 16.86
N HIS A 59 -18.95 -8.65 16.05
CA HIS A 59 -19.45 -9.38 14.89
C HIS A 59 -18.97 -10.83 14.81
N GLY A 60 -18.11 -11.27 15.73
CA GLY A 60 -17.56 -12.61 15.75
C GLY A 60 -16.36 -12.79 14.83
N LYS A 61 -15.66 -13.91 15.03
CA LYS A 61 -14.37 -14.21 14.38
C LYS A 61 -14.45 -14.30 12.86
N GLU A 62 -15.45 -15.01 12.33
CA GLU A 62 -15.61 -15.19 10.89
C GLU A 62 -15.76 -13.86 10.13
N LYS A 63 -16.57 -12.94 10.67
CA LYS A 63 -16.75 -11.62 10.07
C LYS A 63 -15.50 -10.75 10.18
N ALA A 64 -14.71 -10.91 11.24
CA ALA A 64 -13.45 -10.21 11.40
C ALA A 64 -12.41 -10.70 10.38
N GLU A 65 -12.30 -12.01 10.17
CA GLU A 65 -11.42 -12.60 9.16
C GLU A 65 -11.83 -12.17 7.75
N PHE A 66 -13.13 -12.21 7.42
CA PHE A 66 -13.63 -11.72 6.14
C PHE A 66 -13.37 -10.22 5.94
N ALA A 67 -13.53 -9.41 6.99
CA ALA A 67 -13.26 -7.97 6.93
C ALA A 67 -11.76 -7.67 6.73
N GLU A 68 -10.89 -8.41 7.41
CA GLU A 68 -9.44 -8.32 7.25
C GLU A 68 -9.02 -8.74 5.83
N GLN A 69 -9.55 -9.87 5.32
CA GLN A 69 -9.29 -10.32 3.94
C GLN A 69 -9.75 -9.29 2.91
N ASN A 70 -10.97 -8.77 3.03
CA ASN A 70 -11.46 -7.73 2.12
C ASN A 70 -10.66 -6.45 2.21
N PHE A 71 -10.30 -6.03 3.42
CA PHE A 71 -9.45 -4.86 3.61
C PHE A 71 -8.08 -5.10 2.98
N ASN A 72 -7.51 -6.28 3.15
CA ASN A 72 -6.22 -6.63 2.55
C ASN A 72 -6.30 -6.73 1.02
N ALA A 73 -7.36 -7.30 0.47
CA ALA A 73 -7.59 -7.32 -0.97
C ALA A 73 -7.72 -5.90 -1.54
N THR A 74 -8.40 -5.01 -0.81
CA THR A 74 -8.66 -3.63 -1.26
C THR A 74 -7.46 -2.70 -1.00
N PHE A 75 -6.69 -2.93 0.07
CA PHE A 75 -5.71 -1.96 0.60
C PHE A 75 -4.32 -2.56 0.93
N SER A 76 -4.16 -3.87 1.03
CA SER A 76 -2.87 -4.55 1.33
C SER A 76 -2.26 -5.29 0.14
N ASN A 77 -2.99 -5.58 -0.94
CA ASN A 77 -2.43 -6.12 -2.20
C ASN A 77 -1.69 -5.07 -3.04
N GLY A 78 -0.93 -4.17 -2.40
CA GLY A 78 -0.12 -3.15 -3.11
C GLY A 78 -0.91 -2.09 -3.89
N GLY A 79 -2.21 -2.26 -4.11
CA GLY A 79 -3.03 -1.32 -4.84
C GLY A 79 -2.83 -1.41 -6.35
N ILE A 80 -2.68 -2.59 -6.94
CA ILE A 80 -2.98 -2.77 -8.37
C ILE A 80 -4.50 -2.96 -8.48
N PRO A 81 -5.27 -2.02 -9.07
CA PRO A 81 -6.65 -2.30 -9.46
C PRO A 81 -6.71 -3.55 -10.36
N GLU A 82 -7.73 -4.39 -10.22
CA GLU A 82 -7.93 -5.54 -11.14
C GLU A 82 -8.08 -5.07 -12.60
N ASP A 83 -8.52 -3.82 -12.79
CA ASP A 83 -8.71 -3.15 -14.08
C ASP A 83 -7.55 -2.19 -14.42
N ILE A 84 -6.30 -2.62 -14.18
CA ILE A 84 -5.14 -1.87 -14.69
C ILE A 84 -5.08 -1.99 -16.21
N GLU A 85 -4.89 -0.84 -16.85
CA GLU A 85 -4.55 -0.77 -18.27
C GLU A 85 -3.22 -1.50 -18.54
N THR A 86 -3.32 -2.58 -19.33
CA THR A 86 -2.16 -3.34 -19.80
C THR A 86 -1.76 -2.86 -21.19
N VAL A 87 -0.48 -2.55 -21.34
CA VAL A 87 0.08 -2.06 -22.59
C VAL A 87 1.16 -3.00 -23.09
N ASP A 88 1.07 -3.36 -24.37
CA ASP A 88 2.10 -4.15 -25.01
C ASP A 88 3.21 -3.25 -25.56
N VAL A 89 4.45 -3.51 -25.19
CA VAL A 89 5.62 -2.71 -25.60
C VAL A 89 6.76 -3.58 -26.12
N GLU A 90 7.60 -3.00 -26.96
CA GLU A 90 8.85 -3.65 -27.37
C GLU A 90 9.89 -3.59 -26.25
N LYS A 91 10.67 -4.66 -26.13
CA LYS A 91 11.78 -4.75 -25.17
C LYS A 91 12.80 -3.62 -25.38
N GLY A 92 13.23 -2.99 -24.29
CA GLY A 92 14.29 -1.98 -24.29
C GLY A 92 13.81 -0.54 -24.49
N LEU A 93 12.49 -0.32 -24.55
CA LEU A 93 11.90 1.02 -24.53
C LEU A 93 12.07 1.68 -23.16
N PHE A 94 12.29 2.99 -23.14
CA PHE A 94 12.38 3.74 -21.88
C PHE A 94 11.01 3.82 -21.21
N LEU A 95 10.97 3.60 -19.90
CA LEU A 95 9.75 3.78 -19.11
C LEU A 95 9.17 5.19 -19.30
N SER A 96 10.03 6.21 -19.44
CA SER A 96 9.57 7.57 -19.69
C SER A 96 8.71 7.72 -20.94
N ASP A 97 9.04 6.99 -22.02
CA ASP A 97 8.31 7.09 -23.29
C ASP A 97 6.99 6.32 -23.21
N ILE A 98 6.97 5.17 -22.52
CA ILE A 98 5.77 4.36 -22.29
C ILE A 98 4.74 5.13 -21.45
N PHE A 99 5.18 5.80 -20.37
CA PHE A 99 4.25 6.48 -19.47
C PHE A 99 3.68 7.76 -20.07
N ILE A 100 4.43 8.43 -20.96
CA ILE A 100 3.94 9.59 -21.70
C ILE A 100 3.01 9.15 -22.83
N GLY A 101 3.37 8.09 -23.55
CA GLY A 101 2.55 7.56 -24.65
C GLY A 101 1.16 7.06 -24.22
N ASN A 102 1.03 6.65 -22.96
CA ASN A 102 -0.24 6.22 -22.36
C ASN A 102 -0.87 7.28 -21.45
N GLU A 103 -0.47 8.55 -21.58
CA GLU A 103 -1.05 9.70 -20.85
C GLU A 103 -1.00 9.59 -19.30
N ILE A 104 -0.19 8.67 -18.75
CA ILE A 104 0.02 8.52 -17.31
C ILE A 104 0.79 9.71 -16.75
N VAL A 105 1.73 10.25 -17.54
CA VAL A 105 2.58 11.39 -17.19
C VAL A 105 2.56 12.39 -18.36
N SER A 106 2.47 13.68 -18.05
CA SER A 106 2.29 14.73 -19.07
C SER A 106 3.55 15.07 -19.87
N SER A 107 4.74 14.80 -19.33
CA SER A 107 6.02 15.16 -19.96
C SER A 107 7.24 14.44 -19.38
N LYS A 108 8.35 14.45 -20.12
CA LYS A 108 9.65 13.94 -19.64
C LYS A 108 10.17 14.69 -18.41
N THR A 109 9.82 15.96 -18.27
CA THR A 109 10.17 16.77 -17.09
C THR A 109 9.39 16.33 -15.86
N GLU A 110 8.07 16.07 -16.00
CA GLU A 110 7.26 15.52 -14.91
C GLU A 110 7.77 14.13 -14.51
N TRP A 111 8.09 13.25 -15.48
CA TRP A 111 8.66 11.93 -15.22
C TRP A 111 9.91 11.99 -14.34
N LYS A 112 10.90 12.79 -14.75
CA LYS A 112 12.16 12.95 -13.99
C LYS A 112 11.92 13.44 -12.57
N ARG A 113 10.99 14.39 -12.39
CA ARG A 113 10.61 14.91 -11.07
C ARG A 113 10.00 13.80 -10.21
N LEU A 114 9.05 13.03 -10.75
CA LEU A 114 8.39 11.95 -10.02
C LEU A 114 9.35 10.82 -9.63
N VAL A 115 10.26 10.45 -10.52
CA VAL A 115 11.34 9.50 -10.22
C VAL A 115 12.25 10.04 -9.11
N GLY A 116 12.68 11.31 -9.22
CA GLY A 116 13.51 11.96 -8.20
C GLY A 116 12.84 12.07 -6.82
N GLU A 117 11.52 12.23 -6.78
CA GLU A 117 10.72 12.23 -5.54
C GLU A 117 10.45 10.81 -5.00
N GLY A 118 10.87 9.77 -5.72
CA GLY A 118 10.57 8.38 -5.37
C GLY A 118 9.07 8.07 -5.42
N ALA A 119 8.34 8.75 -6.30
CA ALA A 119 6.91 8.59 -6.51
C ALA A 119 6.57 7.51 -7.55
N VAL A 120 7.57 6.90 -8.18
CA VAL A 120 7.40 5.79 -9.12
C VAL A 120 7.89 4.50 -8.47
N GLN A 121 7.03 3.48 -8.42
CA GLN A 121 7.30 2.20 -7.76
C GLN A 121 6.96 1.03 -8.71
N ASN A 122 7.85 0.04 -8.78
CA ASN A 122 7.54 -1.28 -9.32
C ASN A 122 6.71 -2.02 -8.28
N MET A 123 5.53 -2.46 -8.68
CA MET A 123 4.54 -3.08 -7.81
C MET A 123 4.77 -4.57 -7.60
N ASP A 124 5.55 -5.21 -8.46
CA ASP A 124 5.86 -6.64 -8.38
C ASP A 124 7.09 -6.89 -7.49
N THR A 125 8.06 -5.98 -7.50
CA THR A 125 9.27 -6.04 -6.65
C THR A 125 9.21 -5.14 -5.41
N GLU A 126 8.19 -4.28 -5.33
CA GLU A 126 8.05 -3.19 -4.35
C GLU A 126 9.18 -2.13 -4.38
N GLU A 127 10.09 -2.18 -5.35
CA GLU A 127 11.22 -1.26 -5.45
C GLU A 127 10.82 0.08 -6.10
N LYS A 128 11.45 1.16 -5.65
CA LYS A 128 11.29 2.47 -6.28
C LYS A 128 12.14 2.57 -7.54
N VAL A 129 11.57 3.14 -8.59
CA VAL A 129 12.37 3.54 -9.76
C VAL A 129 13.18 4.76 -9.35
N THR A 130 14.50 4.64 -9.40
CA THR A 130 15.46 5.70 -9.01
C THR A 130 16.19 6.28 -10.21
N ASP A 131 16.26 5.54 -11.33
CA ASP A 131 16.86 6.00 -12.57
C ASP A 131 15.78 6.44 -13.59
N PRO A 132 15.75 7.72 -14.00
CA PRO A 132 14.81 8.18 -15.01
C PRO A 132 15.00 7.55 -16.40
N PHE A 133 16.14 6.89 -16.64
CA PHE A 133 16.48 6.22 -17.89
C PHE A 133 16.29 4.69 -17.85
N THR A 134 15.58 4.17 -16.85
CA THR A 134 15.20 2.76 -16.80
C THR A 134 14.41 2.35 -18.05
N LYS A 135 14.70 1.14 -18.55
CA LYS A 135 14.06 0.52 -19.69
C LYS A 135 13.15 -0.62 -19.26
N ALA A 136 12.11 -0.89 -20.05
CA ALA A 136 11.25 -2.05 -19.91
C ALA A 136 11.95 -3.28 -20.51
N GLU A 137 12.44 -4.18 -19.65
CA GLU A 137 13.17 -5.39 -20.06
C GLU A 137 12.36 -6.69 -19.84
N GLU A 138 11.36 -6.61 -18.97
CA GLU A 138 10.48 -7.69 -18.52
C GLU A 138 9.09 -7.13 -18.22
N ASP A 139 8.11 -8.05 -18.08
CA ASP A 139 6.76 -7.71 -17.69
C ASP A 139 6.76 -7.14 -16.27
N ALA A 140 6.13 -5.99 -16.09
CA ALA A 140 6.09 -5.33 -14.79
C ALA A 140 4.90 -4.39 -14.66
N SER A 141 4.38 -4.29 -13.43
CA SER A 141 3.35 -3.35 -13.04
C SER A 141 3.97 -2.17 -12.31
N TYR A 142 3.63 -0.95 -12.71
CA TYR A 142 4.16 0.27 -12.10
C TYR A 142 3.05 1.15 -11.54
N LYS A 143 3.39 1.82 -10.43
CA LYS A 143 2.57 2.82 -9.77
C LYS A 143 3.25 4.17 -9.78
N VAL A 144 2.50 5.20 -10.13
CA VAL A 144 2.91 6.60 -10.05
C VAL A 144 2.05 7.34 -9.04
N GLY A 145 2.66 7.76 -7.93
CA GLY A 145 1.97 8.42 -6.84
C GLY A 145 0.94 7.51 -6.17
N LYS A 146 -0.28 8.02 -5.94
CA LYS A 146 -1.30 7.29 -5.18
C LYS A 146 -2.33 6.53 -6.02
N ARG A 147 -2.53 6.93 -7.29
CA ARG A 147 -3.73 6.52 -8.07
C ARG A 147 -3.46 6.17 -9.53
N ARG A 148 -2.26 6.41 -10.05
CA ARG A 148 -1.93 6.14 -11.46
C ARG A 148 -1.17 4.83 -11.54
N PHE A 149 -1.63 3.95 -12.41
CA PHE A 149 -1.08 2.60 -12.54
C PHE A 149 -1.00 2.21 -14.00
N ILE A 150 -0.02 1.39 -14.34
CA ILE A 150 0.14 0.83 -15.69
C ILE A 150 0.78 -0.56 -15.57
N ARG A 151 0.32 -1.53 -16.36
CA ARG A 151 0.97 -2.82 -16.51
C ARG A 151 1.62 -2.90 -17.88
N ILE A 152 2.89 -3.26 -17.90
CA ILE A 152 3.68 -3.40 -19.10
C ILE A 152 3.83 -4.89 -19.40
N HIS A 153 3.50 -5.27 -20.63
CA HIS A 153 3.74 -6.60 -21.18
C HIS A 153 4.71 -6.48 -22.35
N ILE A 154 5.80 -7.25 -22.32
CA ILE A 154 6.85 -7.25 -23.35
C ILE A 154 6.44 -8.20 -24.47
N LYS A 155 6.39 -7.68 -25.70
CA LYS A 155 6.18 -8.50 -26.91
C LYS A 155 7.37 -9.37 -27.27
#